data_AF-A0A356UBP7-F1
#
_entry.id   AF-A0A356UBP7-F1
#
_cell.length_a   1.000
_cell.length_b   1.000
_cell.length_c   1.000
_cell.angle_alpha   90.00
_cell.angle_beta   90.00
_cell.angle_gamma   90.00
#
_symmetry.space_group_name_H-M   'P 1'
#
loop_
_entity.id
_entity.type
_entity.pdbx_description
1 polymer ?
#
loop_
_entity_poly.entity_id
_entity_poly.type
_entity_poly.pdbx_seq_one_letter_code
_entity_poly.pdbx_strand_id
1 'polypeptide(L)'
;TFAKSHVAILLAAIFAVKAIGYKLSAYEILFSPAGLVYGATYTDVHAKLLAYKVLLIVSLIVALVILANIFIKKLNWILFGIGAWIIVAIVMNGIYPVVLQKLVVQPNEFNREKPYIQAAIKFTRQAYGLDKVQNRNFTVDYDLDIKSPNNQDTITNIRLWDWQPLTDTYKSLQELRPYYVFNDMDIDR
;
A
#
# COMPACT_ATOMS: atom_id res chain seq x y z
N THR A 1 -6.14 22.01 -43.73
CA THR A 1 -7.37 21.56 -43.04
C THR A 1 -7.24 20.13 -42.48
N PHE A 2 -6.62 19.21 -43.23
CA PHE A 2 -6.36 17.84 -42.81
C PHE A 2 -5.47 17.74 -41.55
N ALA A 3 -4.34 18.45 -41.51
CA ALA A 3 -3.42 18.42 -40.36
C ALA A 3 -4.07 18.83 -39.03
N LYS A 4 -4.88 19.90 -39.01
CA LYS A 4 -5.59 20.34 -37.79
C LYS A 4 -6.61 19.30 -37.30
N SER A 5 -7.30 18.64 -38.23
CA SER A 5 -8.29 17.61 -37.92
C SER A 5 -7.62 16.33 -37.41
N HIS A 6 -6.50 15.93 -38.01
CA HIS A 6 -5.71 14.79 -37.57
C HIS A 6 -5.19 15.01 -36.13
N VAL A 7 -4.64 16.19 -35.83
CA VAL A 7 -4.18 16.55 -34.48
C VAL A 7 -5.33 16.53 -33.47
N ALA A 8 -6.52 17.03 -33.83
CA ALA A 8 -7.69 17.00 -32.96
C ALA A 8 -8.14 15.56 -32.65
N ILE A 9 -8.15 14.67 -33.65
CA ILE A 9 -8.49 13.26 -33.46
C ILE A 9 -7.48 12.58 -32.51
N LEU A 10 -6.19 12.82 -32.71
CA LEU A 10 -5.15 12.28 -31.82
C LEU A 10 -5.30 12.78 -30.39
N LEU A 11 -5.56 14.08 -30.20
CA LEU A 11 -5.79 14.65 -28.87
C LEU A 11 -7.04 14.04 -28.20
N ALA A 12 -8.14 13.90 -28.93
CA ALA A 12 -9.34 13.25 -28.40
C ALA A 12 -9.07 11.79 -28.02
N ALA A 13 -8.30 11.05 -28.84
CA ALA A 13 -7.90 9.69 -28.53
C ALA A 13 -7.04 9.62 -27.26
N ILE A 14 -6.09 10.54 -27.06
CA ILE A 14 -5.29 10.64 -25.84
C ILE A 14 -6.19 10.83 -24.61
N PHE A 15 -7.17 11.74 -24.68
CA PHE A 15 -8.10 11.97 -23.58
C PHE A 15 -9.02 10.77 -23.32
N ALA A 16 -9.42 10.03 -24.36
CA ALA A 16 -10.17 8.78 -24.21
C ALA A 16 -9.34 7.70 -23.51
N VAL A 17 -8.08 7.52 -23.90
CA VAL A 17 -7.15 6.60 -23.21
C VAL A 17 -6.93 7.05 -21.77
N LYS A 18 -6.82 8.36 -21.52
CA LYS A 18 -6.69 8.91 -20.16
C LYS A 18 -7.92 8.60 -19.30
N ALA A 19 -9.12 8.68 -19.86
CA ALA A 19 -10.37 8.32 -19.18
C ALA A 19 -10.36 6.84 -18.74
N ILE A 20 -9.91 5.94 -19.62
CA ILE A 20 -9.75 4.52 -19.31
C ILE A 20 -8.67 4.34 -18.23
N GLY A 21 -7.57 5.08 -18.32
CA GLY A 21 -6.53 5.12 -17.29
C GLY A 21 -7.09 5.47 -15.91
N TYR A 22 -7.95 6.49 -15.79
CA TYR A 22 -8.59 6.81 -14.50
C TYR A 22 -9.49 5.70 -13.98
N LYS A 23 -10.20 4.99 -14.86
CA LYS A 23 -10.97 3.81 -14.46
C LYS A 23 -10.07 2.71 -13.90
N LEU A 24 -8.91 2.49 -14.51
CA LEU A 24 -7.92 1.51 -14.03
C LEU A 24 -7.30 1.93 -12.70
N SER A 25 -6.90 3.20 -12.56
CA SER A 25 -6.35 3.74 -11.31
C SER A 25 -7.35 3.68 -10.13
N ALA A 26 -8.66 3.66 -10.40
CA ALA A 26 -9.65 3.41 -9.36
C ALA A 26 -9.53 2.01 -8.72
N TYR A 27 -9.07 1.00 -9.46
CA TYR A 27 -8.82 -0.34 -8.92
C TYR A 27 -7.47 -0.43 -8.19
N GLU A 28 -6.47 0.35 -8.62
CA GLU A 28 -5.16 0.41 -7.95
C GLU A 28 -5.25 0.91 -6.50
N ILE A 29 -6.33 1.59 -6.13
CA ILE A 29 -6.60 2.01 -4.74
C ILE A 29 -6.54 0.82 -3.76
N LEU A 30 -6.89 -0.39 -4.20
CA LEU A 30 -6.84 -1.59 -3.36
C LEU A 30 -5.40 -2.04 -3.02
N PHE A 31 -4.39 -1.47 -3.67
CA PHE A 31 -2.97 -1.79 -3.48
C PHE A 31 -2.17 -0.58 -2.94
N SER A 32 -2.86 0.40 -2.34
CA SER A 32 -2.25 1.61 -1.78
C SER A 32 -1.36 1.28 -0.57
N PRO A 33 -0.08 1.68 -0.56
CA PRO A 33 0.80 1.53 0.61
C PRO A 33 0.76 2.73 1.57
N ALA A 34 -0.10 3.72 1.30
CA ALA A 34 -0.03 5.03 1.96
C ALA A 34 -0.65 5.08 3.37
N GLY A 35 -1.38 4.03 3.78
CA GLY A 35 -2.12 4.00 5.05
C GLY A 35 -1.45 3.16 6.14
N LEU A 36 -2.12 3.06 7.30
CA LEU A 36 -1.75 2.18 8.41
C LEU A 36 -1.76 0.69 8.02
N VAL A 37 -2.56 0.34 7.02
CA VAL A 37 -2.68 -1.01 6.47
C VAL A 37 -2.53 -0.93 4.95
N TYR A 38 -1.89 -1.94 4.38
CA TYR A 38 -1.80 -2.09 2.93
C TYR A 38 -3.21 -2.28 2.34
N GLY A 39 -3.65 -1.33 1.51
CA GLY A 39 -4.95 -1.36 0.87
C GLY A 39 -5.74 -0.06 0.97
N ALA A 40 -7.01 -0.12 0.59
CA ALA A 40 -7.87 1.06 0.49
C ALA A 40 -8.27 1.62 1.86
N THR A 41 -7.86 2.86 2.15
CA THR A 41 -8.24 3.59 3.37
C THR A 41 -9.49 4.44 3.18
N TYR A 42 -10.00 5.06 4.26
CA TYR A 42 -11.15 5.96 4.20
C TYR A 42 -10.94 7.09 3.17
N THR A 43 -9.76 7.72 3.20
CA THR A 43 -9.41 8.82 2.28
C THR A 43 -9.24 8.32 0.85
N ASP A 44 -8.68 7.13 0.65
CA ASP A 44 -8.57 6.59 -0.71
C ASP A 44 -9.95 6.32 -1.32
N VAL A 45 -10.88 5.75 -0.54
CA VAL A 45 -12.24 5.43 -1.02
C VAL A 45 -13.13 6.66 -1.18
N HIS A 46 -13.02 7.65 -0.30
CA HIS A 46 -13.90 8.83 -0.36
C HIS A 46 -13.30 9.99 -1.16
N ALA A 47 -11.96 10.16 -1.16
CA ALA A 47 -11.30 11.20 -1.93
C ALA A 47 -10.79 10.71 -3.28
N LYS A 48 -9.86 9.75 -3.30
CA LYS A 48 -9.17 9.35 -4.55
C LYS A 48 -10.11 8.67 -5.54
N LEU A 49 -11.00 7.78 -5.07
CA LEU A 49 -11.98 7.15 -5.95
C LEU A 49 -12.94 8.18 -6.58
N LEU A 50 -13.39 9.16 -5.79
CA LEU A 50 -14.21 10.25 -6.30
C LEU A 50 -13.44 11.10 -7.30
N ALA A 51 -12.18 11.43 -7.00
CA ALA A 51 -11.26 12.12 -7.91
C ALA A 51 -11.16 11.44 -9.27
N TYR A 52 -10.90 10.13 -9.29
CA TYR A 52 -10.79 9.38 -10.53
C TYR A 52 -12.12 9.30 -11.30
N LYS A 53 -13.26 9.17 -10.61
CA LYS A 53 -14.59 9.22 -11.26
C LYS A 53 -14.85 10.56 -11.92
N VAL A 54 -14.57 11.67 -11.22
CA VAL A 54 -14.74 13.02 -11.78
C VAL A 54 -13.79 13.23 -12.96
N LEU A 55 -12.52 12.86 -12.80
CA LEU A 55 -11.52 13.03 -13.86
C LEU A 55 -11.82 12.21 -15.11
N LEU A 56 -12.38 11.01 -14.95
CA LEU A 56 -12.88 10.19 -16.05
C LEU A 56 -13.97 10.92 -16.84
N ILE A 57 -14.97 11.49 -16.16
CA ILE A 57 -16.08 12.22 -16.80
C ILE A 57 -15.55 13.47 -17.49
N VAL A 58 -14.71 14.26 -16.80
CA VAL A 58 -14.12 15.47 -17.36
C VAL A 58 -13.26 15.14 -18.58
N SER A 59 -12.42 14.09 -18.54
CA SER A 59 -11.62 13.70 -19.70
C SER A 59 -12.46 13.26 -20.89
N LEU A 60 -13.59 12.59 -20.65
CA LEU A 60 -14.55 12.24 -21.71
C LEU A 60 -15.19 13.49 -22.33
N ILE A 61 -15.62 14.44 -21.50
CA ILE A 61 -16.18 15.71 -21.97
C ILE A 61 -15.14 16.48 -22.81
N VAL A 62 -13.89 16.56 -22.35
CA VAL A 62 -12.81 17.22 -23.11
C VAL A 62 -12.56 16.52 -24.44
N ALA A 63 -12.54 15.19 -24.47
CA ALA A 63 -12.44 14.43 -25.73
C ALA A 63 -13.59 14.76 -26.70
N LEU A 64 -14.83 14.82 -26.21
CA LEU A 64 -16.00 15.18 -27.01
C LEU A 64 -15.95 16.62 -27.51
N VAL A 65 -15.52 17.57 -26.68
CA VAL A 65 -15.34 18.97 -27.07
C VAL A 65 -14.28 19.11 -28.16
N ILE A 66 -13.17 18.37 -28.06
CA ILE A 66 -12.11 18.36 -29.08
C ILE A 66 -12.65 17.81 -30.42
N LEU A 67 -13.43 16.72 -30.38
CA LEU A 67 -14.07 16.16 -31.57
C LEU A 67 -15.10 17.11 -32.19
N ALA A 68 -15.97 17.71 -31.39
CA ALA A 68 -16.95 18.69 -31.85
C ALA A 68 -16.29 19.93 -32.48
N ASN A 69 -15.12 20.32 -31.96
CA ASN A 69 -14.38 21.46 -32.48
C ASN A 69 -13.82 21.25 -33.90
N ILE A 70 -13.77 20.00 -34.40
CA ILE A 70 -13.42 19.73 -35.81
C ILE A 70 -14.42 20.42 -36.74
N PHE A 71 -15.70 20.51 -36.35
CA PHE A 71 -16.77 21.16 -37.11
C PHE A 71 -16.89 22.65 -36.80
N ILE A 72 -16.75 23.04 -35.51
CA ILE A 72 -16.98 24.41 -35.03
C ILE A 72 -15.77 25.34 -35.29
N LYS A 73 -14.55 24.79 -35.41
CA LYS A 73 -13.29 25.48 -35.74
C LYS A 73 -12.89 26.61 -34.77
N LYS A 74 -13.31 26.55 -33.49
CA LYS A 74 -12.96 27.53 -32.44
C LYS A 74 -11.95 26.95 -31.44
N LEU A 75 -10.66 27.26 -31.64
CA LEU A 75 -9.55 26.72 -30.83
C LEU A 75 -9.67 27.03 -29.32
N ASN A 76 -10.31 28.14 -28.94
CA ASN A 76 -10.44 28.56 -27.54
C ASN A 76 -11.12 27.49 -26.66
N TRP A 77 -12.09 26.75 -27.18
CA TRP A 77 -12.79 25.70 -26.43
C TRP A 77 -11.88 24.54 -26.05
N ILE A 78 -10.93 24.19 -26.91
CA ILE A 78 -9.93 23.17 -26.61
C ILE A 78 -9.01 23.65 -25.49
N LEU A 79 -8.53 24.89 -25.57
CA LEU A 79 -7.65 25.46 -24.55
C LEU A 79 -8.33 25.51 -23.18
N PHE A 80 -9.58 25.97 -23.12
CA PHE A 80 -10.36 25.99 -21.88
C PHE A 80 -10.64 24.59 -21.34
N GLY A 81 -10.97 23.62 -22.20
CA GLY A 81 -11.22 22.23 -21.78
C GLY A 81 -9.98 21.57 -21.18
N ILE A 82 -8.83 21.70 -21.85
CA ILE A 82 -7.56 21.16 -21.35
C ILE A 82 -7.14 21.88 -20.06
N GLY A 83 -7.23 23.21 -20.02
CA GLY A 83 -6.91 24.00 -18.84
C GLY A 83 -7.78 23.64 -17.63
N ALA A 84 -9.09 23.51 -17.83
CA ALA A 84 -10.02 23.07 -16.79
C ALA A 84 -9.68 21.67 -16.29
N TRP A 85 -9.37 20.73 -17.19
CA TRP A 85 -8.95 19.38 -16.81
C TRP A 85 -7.66 19.38 -15.98
N ILE A 86 -6.65 20.18 -16.34
CA ILE A 86 -5.40 20.31 -15.57
C ILE A 86 -5.70 20.80 -14.15
N ILE A 87 -6.50 21.86 -14.01
CA ILE A 87 -6.87 22.43 -12.70
C ILE A 87 -7.58 21.37 -11.85
N VAL A 88 -8.59 20.70 -12.41
CA VAL A 88 -9.33 19.64 -11.71
C VAL A 88 -8.39 18.48 -11.33
N ALA A 89 -7.46 18.10 -12.19
CA ALA A 89 -6.51 17.02 -11.91
C ALA A 89 -5.59 17.34 -10.73
N ILE A 90 -5.09 18.58 -10.63
CA ILE A 90 -4.23 19.02 -9.53
C ILE A 90 -5.03 19.06 -8.23
N VAL A 91 -6.22 19.68 -8.24
CA VAL A 91 -7.06 19.82 -7.05
C VAL A 91 -7.50 18.47 -6.53
N MET A 92 -8.02 17.60 -7.40
CA MET A 92 -8.62 16.33 -6.99
C MET A 92 -7.59 15.27 -6.57
N ASN A 93 -6.39 15.25 -7.17
CA ASN A 93 -5.35 14.28 -6.80
C ASN A 93 -4.45 14.75 -5.64
N GLY A 94 -4.25 16.06 -5.49
CA GLY A 94 -3.33 16.61 -4.48
C GLY A 94 -4.03 17.21 -3.29
N ILE A 95 -4.82 18.26 -3.52
CA ILE A 95 -5.37 19.10 -2.43
C ILE A 95 -6.51 18.39 -1.70
N TYR A 96 -7.46 17.84 -2.45
CA TYR A 96 -8.68 17.26 -1.89
C TYR A 96 -8.42 16.09 -0.91
N PRO A 97 -7.57 15.09 -1.23
CA PRO A 97 -7.26 14.00 -0.30
C PRO A 97 -6.57 14.49 0.97
N VAL A 98 -5.65 15.46 0.86
CA VAL A 98 -4.92 16.01 2.00
C VAL A 98 -5.87 16.74 2.96
N VAL A 99 -6.78 17.55 2.42
CA VAL A 99 -7.79 18.26 3.22
C VAL A 99 -8.71 17.28 3.92
N LEU A 100 -9.20 16.26 3.21
CA LEU A 100 -10.07 15.24 3.81
C LEU A 100 -9.36 14.46 4.93
N GLN A 101 -8.10 14.07 4.70
CA GLN A 101 -7.30 13.38 5.72
C GLN A 101 -7.14 14.24 6.96
N LYS A 102 -6.73 15.50 6.81
CA LYS A 102 -6.46 16.39 7.95
C LYS A 102 -7.70 16.80 8.74
N LEU A 103 -8.80 17.08 8.05
CA LEU A 103 -9.98 17.67 8.70
C LEU A 103 -11.02 16.64 9.14
N VAL A 104 -11.08 15.47 8.49
CA VAL A 104 -12.13 14.47 8.74
C VAL A 104 -11.57 13.19 9.33
N VAL A 105 -10.44 12.70 8.82
CA VAL A 105 -9.88 11.41 9.27
C VAL A 105 -9.05 11.59 10.53
N GLN A 106 -8.01 12.44 10.52
CA GLN A 106 -7.09 12.62 11.64
C GLN A 106 -7.77 12.96 12.98
N PRO A 107 -8.84 13.79 13.04
CA PRO A 107 -9.52 14.07 14.31
C PRO A 107 -10.24 12.85 14.92
N ASN A 108 -10.58 11.84 14.11
CA ASN A 108 -11.27 10.65 14.56
C ASN A 108 -10.87 9.42 13.73
N GLU A 109 -9.56 9.16 13.68
CA GLU A 109 -8.96 8.21 12.74
C GLU A 109 -9.42 6.80 13.02
N PHE A 110 -9.43 6.39 14.29
CA PHE A 110 -9.87 5.05 14.69
C PHE A 110 -11.27 4.71 14.16
N ASN A 111 -12.27 5.57 14.39
CA ASN A 111 -13.63 5.25 13.97
C ASN A 111 -13.81 5.29 12.44
N ARG A 112 -13.08 6.18 11.75
CA ARG A 112 -13.16 6.32 10.29
C ARG A 112 -12.44 5.18 9.57
N GLU A 113 -11.32 4.71 10.10
CA GLU A 113 -10.50 3.66 9.48
C GLU A 113 -10.85 2.25 9.94
N LYS A 114 -11.45 2.07 11.12
CA LYS A 114 -11.88 0.77 11.65
C LYS A 114 -12.55 -0.15 10.63
N PRO A 115 -13.57 0.25 9.84
CA PRO A 115 -14.19 -0.66 8.88
C PRO A 115 -13.22 -1.14 7.79
N TYR A 116 -12.28 -0.30 7.36
CA TYR A 116 -11.27 -0.64 6.36
C TYR A 116 -10.21 -1.58 6.93
N ILE A 117 -9.76 -1.33 8.16
CA ILE A 117 -8.84 -2.22 8.87
C ILE A 117 -9.47 -3.59 9.11
N GLN A 118 -10.74 -3.63 9.53
CA GLN A 118 -11.47 -4.89 9.72
C GLN A 118 -11.62 -5.67 8.41
N ALA A 119 -11.93 -4.98 7.31
CA ALA A 119 -11.98 -5.60 5.99
C ALA A 119 -10.62 -6.17 5.59
N ALA A 120 -9.54 -5.40 5.77
CA ALA A 120 -8.18 -5.87 5.49
C ALA A 120 -7.84 -7.12 6.30
N ILE A 121 -8.03 -7.11 7.63
CA ILE A 121 -7.81 -8.29 8.48
C ILE A 121 -8.63 -9.49 7.98
N LYS A 122 -9.90 -9.29 7.66
CA LYS A 122 -10.77 -10.36 7.16
C LYS A 122 -10.24 -10.97 5.87
N PHE A 123 -9.90 -10.15 4.87
CA PHE A 123 -9.43 -10.64 3.58
C PHE A 123 -8.02 -11.23 3.65
N THR A 124 -7.12 -10.68 4.48
CA THR A 124 -5.82 -11.28 4.75
C THR A 124 -5.99 -12.65 5.40
N ARG A 125 -6.85 -12.79 6.41
CA ARG A 125 -7.12 -14.10 7.04
C ARG A 125 -7.66 -15.10 6.03
N GLN A 126 -8.59 -14.70 5.17
CA GLN A 126 -9.12 -15.56 4.11
C GLN A 126 -8.05 -15.96 3.09
N ALA A 127 -7.20 -15.03 2.66
CA ALA A 127 -6.13 -15.29 1.69
C ALA A 127 -5.12 -16.33 2.21
N TYR A 128 -4.78 -16.27 3.50
CA TYR A 128 -3.89 -17.23 4.15
C TYR A 128 -4.61 -18.46 4.74
N GLY A 129 -5.93 -18.58 4.59
CA GLY A 129 -6.72 -19.67 5.18
C GLY A 129 -6.75 -19.68 6.72
N LEU A 130 -6.43 -18.56 7.37
CA LEU A 130 -6.45 -18.38 8.82
C LEU A 130 -7.86 -18.24 9.41
N ASP A 131 -8.87 -18.24 8.57
CA ASP A 131 -10.27 -18.39 8.93
C ASP A 131 -10.67 -19.85 9.21
N LYS A 132 -9.83 -20.82 8.78
CA LYS A 132 -10.10 -22.27 8.92
C LYS A 132 -9.25 -22.97 9.97
N VAL A 133 -8.30 -22.25 10.57
CA VAL A 133 -7.39 -22.83 11.58
C VAL A 133 -8.07 -22.94 12.94
N GLN A 134 -7.75 -24.01 13.66
CA GLN A 134 -8.17 -24.19 15.04
C GLN A 134 -7.18 -23.47 15.95
N ASN A 135 -7.64 -22.46 16.66
CA ASN A 135 -6.84 -21.86 17.74
C ASN A 135 -6.78 -22.86 18.90
N ARG A 136 -5.56 -23.30 19.22
CA ARG A 136 -5.27 -24.05 20.45
C ARG A 136 -4.58 -23.10 21.41
N ASN A 137 -5.20 -22.87 22.57
CA ASN A 137 -4.54 -22.13 23.63
C ASN A 137 -3.44 -23.03 24.21
N PHE A 138 -2.20 -22.57 24.16
CA PHE A 138 -1.08 -23.23 24.81
C PHE A 138 -0.87 -22.55 26.17
N THR A 139 -1.34 -23.19 27.23
CA THR A 139 -1.07 -22.73 28.60
C THR A 139 0.36 -23.15 28.96
N VAL A 140 1.23 -22.19 29.26
CA VAL A 140 2.58 -22.48 29.73
C VAL A 140 2.48 -23.05 31.15
N ASP A 141 2.87 -24.32 31.29
CA ASP A 141 3.02 -24.97 32.58
C ASP A 141 4.51 -24.95 32.98
N TYR A 142 4.78 -24.70 34.26
CA TYR A 142 6.12 -24.66 34.83
C TYR A 142 6.47 -25.93 35.62
N ASP A 143 5.55 -26.89 35.71
CA ASP A 143 5.83 -28.23 36.25
C ASP A 143 6.61 -29.08 35.22
N LEU A 144 7.92 -28.79 35.12
CA LEU A 144 8.82 -29.39 34.14
C LEU A 144 9.54 -30.61 34.74
N ASP A 145 9.33 -31.79 34.16
CA ASP A 145 10.10 -33.00 34.49
C ASP A 145 11.14 -33.32 33.40
N ILE A 146 12.42 -33.22 33.78
CA ILE A 146 13.56 -33.55 32.92
C ILE A 146 13.64 -35.05 32.57
N LYS A 147 12.90 -35.90 33.27
CA LYS A 147 12.84 -37.34 32.99
C LYS A 147 11.68 -37.72 32.08
N SER A 148 10.83 -36.76 31.68
CA SER A 148 9.66 -37.03 30.85
C SER A 148 10.05 -37.55 29.47
N PRO A 149 9.62 -38.77 29.09
CA PRO A 149 9.96 -39.36 27.79
C PRO A 149 9.37 -38.58 26.62
N ASN A 150 8.29 -37.81 26.82
CA ASN A 150 7.65 -37.01 25.77
C ASN A 150 8.47 -35.80 25.34
N ASN A 151 9.44 -35.38 26.17
CA ASN A 151 10.24 -34.19 25.94
C ASN A 151 11.69 -34.52 25.55
N GLN A 152 12.04 -35.79 25.32
CA GLN A 152 13.43 -36.18 25.03
C GLN A 152 14.01 -35.46 23.81
N ASP A 153 13.23 -35.26 22.74
CA ASP A 153 13.70 -34.54 21.55
C ASP A 153 14.02 -33.07 21.85
N THR A 154 13.27 -32.46 22.77
CA THR A 154 13.52 -31.08 23.22
C THR A 154 14.70 -31.02 24.18
N ILE A 155 14.82 -31.99 25.10
CA ILE A 155 15.90 -32.05 26.09
C ILE A 155 17.25 -32.33 25.44
N THR A 156 17.30 -33.23 24.45
CA THR A 156 18.55 -33.57 23.74
C THR A 156 19.02 -32.47 22.79
N ASN A 157 18.11 -31.61 22.32
CA ASN A 157 18.44 -30.45 21.47
C ASN A 157 18.41 -29.12 22.23
N ILE A 158 18.30 -29.12 23.56
CA ILE A 158 18.20 -27.88 24.31
C ILE A 158 19.54 -27.15 24.24
N ARG A 159 19.52 -25.92 23.73
CA ARG A 159 20.70 -25.09 23.67
C ARG A 159 21.07 -24.63 25.07
N LEU A 160 22.16 -25.16 25.63
CA LEU A 160 22.66 -24.78 26.96
C LEU A 160 23.38 -23.43 26.97
N TRP A 161 23.93 -23.02 25.82
CA TRP A 161 24.70 -21.79 25.68
C TRP A 161 24.14 -20.92 24.57
N ASP A 162 23.95 -19.62 24.79
CA ASP A 162 23.59 -18.70 23.72
C ASP A 162 24.86 -18.12 23.07
N TRP A 163 24.86 -17.94 21.75
CA TRP A 163 26.04 -17.49 21.01
C TRP A 163 26.28 -16.01 21.25
N GLN A 164 25.23 -15.22 21.47
CA GLN A 164 25.37 -13.77 21.67
C GLN A 164 26.20 -13.45 22.93
N PRO A 165 25.86 -13.95 24.14
CA PRO A 165 26.62 -13.63 25.35
C PRO A 165 28.01 -14.25 25.38
N LEU A 166 28.18 -15.44 24.77
CA LEU A 166 29.50 -16.05 24.67
C LEU A 166 30.41 -15.24 23.75
N THR A 167 29.93 -14.80 22.59
CA THR A 167 30.73 -13.99 21.65
C THR A 167 31.29 -12.75 22.34
N ASP A 168 30.46 -12.03 23.10
CA ASP A 168 30.88 -10.83 23.83
C ASP A 168 31.92 -11.16 24.92
N THR A 169 31.74 -12.29 25.61
CA THR A 169 32.68 -12.76 26.64
C THR A 169 34.03 -13.14 26.03
N TYR A 170 34.05 -13.86 24.91
CA TYR A 170 35.28 -14.28 24.22
C TYR A 170 36.02 -13.10 23.60
N LYS A 171 35.31 -12.13 23.02
CA LYS A 171 35.91 -10.86 22.61
C LYS A 171 36.60 -10.17 23.78
N SER A 172 35.91 -10.06 24.91
CA SER A 172 36.46 -9.39 26.10
C SER A 172 37.68 -10.11 26.69
N LEU A 173 37.69 -11.44 26.69
CA LEU A 173 38.75 -12.25 27.30
C LEU A 173 39.92 -12.58 26.37
N GLN A 174 39.66 -12.75 25.08
CA GLN A 174 40.63 -13.29 24.11
C GLN A 174 41.04 -12.28 23.03
N GLU A 175 40.26 -11.23 22.79
CA GLU A 175 40.62 -10.12 21.88
C GLU A 175 41.57 -9.11 22.56
N LEU A 176 42.49 -9.60 23.41
CA LEU A 176 43.48 -8.78 24.12
C LEU A 176 44.57 -8.19 23.20
N ARG A 177 44.50 -8.48 21.89
CA ARG A 177 45.44 -8.05 20.86
C ARG A 177 44.69 -7.59 19.62
N PRO A 178 45.12 -6.52 18.93
CA PRO A 178 44.38 -5.94 17.79
C PRO A 178 44.28 -6.81 16.54
N TYR A 179 44.96 -7.96 16.50
CA TYR A 179 45.01 -8.86 15.35
C TYR A 179 44.17 -10.13 15.51
N TYR A 180 43.56 -10.35 16.67
CA TYR A 180 42.51 -11.36 16.84
C TYR A 180 41.15 -10.68 16.67
N VAL A 181 40.26 -11.30 15.90
CA VAL A 181 38.88 -10.80 15.70
C VAL A 181 37.95 -12.00 15.72
N PHE A 182 36.97 -11.99 16.62
CA PHE A 182 35.96 -13.03 16.73
C PHE A 182 34.65 -12.53 16.08
N ASN A 183 34.34 -12.98 14.86
CA ASN A 183 33.17 -12.51 14.10
C ASN A 183 31.89 -13.31 14.39
N ASP A 184 32.04 -14.59 14.72
CA ASP A 184 30.95 -15.52 14.98
C ASP A 184 31.40 -16.59 15.98
N MET A 185 30.44 -17.29 16.59
CA MET A 185 30.64 -18.38 17.53
C MET A 185 29.73 -19.54 17.16
N ASP A 186 30.34 -20.62 16.67
CA ASP A 186 29.64 -21.88 16.47
C ASP A 186 29.42 -22.56 17.83
N ILE A 187 28.17 -22.94 18.11
CA ILE A 187 27.83 -23.73 19.28
C ILE A 187 27.51 -25.14 18.82
N ASP A 188 28.20 -26.11 19.40
CA ASP A 188 27.88 -27.52 19.22
C ASP A 188 26.67 -27.93 20.08
N ARG A 189 25.83 -28.82 19.56
CA ARG A 189 24.55 -29.21 20.18
C ARG A 189 24.69 -30.51 20.95
#